data_AF-A0A532CNZ5-F1
#
_entry.id   AF-A0A532CNZ5-F1
#
_cell.length_a   1.000
_cell.length_b   1.000
_cell.length_c   1.000
_cell.angle_alpha   90.00
_cell.angle_beta   90.00
_cell.angle_gamma   90.00
#
_symmetry.space_group_name_H-M   'P 1'
#
loop_
_entity.id
_entity.type
_entity.pdbx_description
1 polymer ?
#
loop_
_entity_poly.entity_id
_entity_poly.type
_entity_poly.pdbx_seq_one_letter_code
_entity_poly.pdbx_strand_id
1 'polypeptide(L)'
;MDPKALKSAEISLFGVKLGDSEAKALDALVNEKIPGIKVEQEALFIFLLDQRKPTGPMAGVRIQDGKVDLIFINNRFSYKTRGIFRNVLNSESPDDVRKLMGQEDYGDENVMGAILAYDRQGFVINYLGKDVNVEFSPSR
;
A
#
# COMPACT_ATOMS: atom_id res chain seq x y z
N MET A 1 4.38 5.60 -18.68
CA MET A 1 3.23 6.01 -17.87
C MET A 1 3.70 7.14 -16.99
N ASP A 2 3.04 8.29 -17.00
CA ASP A 2 3.39 9.41 -16.12
C ASP A 2 2.99 9.03 -14.68
N PRO A 3 3.95 8.91 -13.74
CA PRO A 3 3.65 8.59 -12.35
C PRO A 3 2.63 9.54 -11.71
N LYS A 4 2.54 10.78 -12.20
CA LYS A 4 1.61 11.81 -11.71
C LYS A 4 0.16 11.49 -12.07
N ALA A 5 -0.07 10.64 -13.08
CA ALA A 5 -1.39 10.24 -13.55
C ALA A 5 -1.89 8.94 -12.89
N LEU A 6 -1.10 8.30 -12.01
CA LEU A 6 -1.45 7.05 -11.36
C LEU A 6 -2.74 7.20 -10.54
N LYS A 7 -3.64 6.23 -10.63
CA LYS A 7 -4.88 6.17 -9.84
C LYS A 7 -4.93 4.92 -8.98
N SER A 8 -5.45 5.04 -7.76
CA SER A 8 -5.63 3.93 -6.83
C SER A 8 -6.49 2.80 -7.40
N ALA A 9 -7.46 3.13 -8.26
CA ALA A 9 -8.31 2.17 -8.97
C ALA A 9 -7.52 1.21 -9.90
N GLU A 10 -6.31 1.59 -10.31
CA GLU A 10 -5.45 0.76 -11.16
C GLU A 10 -4.54 -0.17 -10.35
N ILE A 11 -4.46 0.04 -9.03
CA ILE A 11 -3.58 -0.70 -8.14
C ILE A 11 -4.13 -2.09 -7.86
N SER A 12 -3.23 -3.05 -7.89
CA SER A 12 -3.54 -4.43 -7.59
C SER A 12 -2.49 -5.06 -6.68
N LEU A 13 -2.95 -5.67 -5.59
CA LEU A 13 -2.16 -6.51 -4.70
C LEU A 13 -2.50 -7.97 -5.00
N PHE A 14 -1.60 -8.67 -5.71
CA PHE A 14 -1.80 -10.07 -6.15
C PHE A 14 -3.16 -10.31 -6.82
N GLY A 15 -3.60 -9.42 -7.71
CA GLY A 15 -4.88 -9.56 -8.42
C GLY A 15 -6.09 -8.93 -7.70
N VAL A 16 -5.94 -8.54 -6.42
CA VAL A 16 -6.97 -7.84 -5.63
C VAL A 16 -6.87 -6.34 -5.84
N LYS A 17 -7.99 -5.68 -6.12
CA LYS A 17 -8.13 -4.23 -6.31
C LYS A 17 -9.15 -3.64 -5.33
N LEU A 18 -9.14 -2.32 -5.20
CA LEU A 18 -10.20 -1.60 -4.51
C LEU A 18 -11.57 -1.90 -5.16
N GLY A 19 -12.57 -2.16 -4.34
CA GLY A 19 -13.93 -2.53 -4.75
C GLY A 19 -14.16 -4.02 -5.01
N ASP A 20 -13.10 -4.84 -5.05
CA ASP A 20 -13.24 -6.30 -5.15
C ASP A 20 -13.98 -6.87 -3.93
N SER A 21 -14.69 -7.98 -4.12
CA SER A 21 -15.40 -8.64 -3.03
C SER A 21 -14.45 -9.31 -2.04
N GLU A 22 -14.92 -9.47 -0.81
CA GLU A 22 -14.27 -10.30 0.21
C GLU A 22 -13.89 -11.69 -0.33
N ALA A 23 -14.81 -12.36 -1.04
CA ALA A 23 -14.57 -13.68 -1.60
C ALA A 23 -13.37 -13.72 -2.55
N LYS A 24 -13.23 -12.69 -3.41
CA LYS A 24 -12.07 -12.58 -4.31
C LYS A 24 -10.79 -12.30 -3.54
N ALA A 25 -10.84 -11.47 -2.51
CA ALA A 25 -9.67 -11.19 -1.67
C ALA A 25 -9.20 -12.43 -0.91
N LEU A 26 -10.13 -13.22 -0.35
CA LEU A 26 -9.82 -14.49 0.31
C LEU A 26 -9.20 -15.49 -0.67
N ASP A 27 -9.75 -15.61 -1.88
CA ASP A 27 -9.22 -16.55 -2.86
C ASP A 27 -7.78 -16.20 -3.27
N ALA A 28 -7.57 -14.94 -3.69
CA ALA A 28 -6.28 -14.49 -4.21
C ALA A 28 -5.20 -14.32 -3.12
N LEU A 29 -5.57 -13.98 -1.88
CA LEU A 29 -4.58 -13.70 -0.83
C LEU A 29 -4.43 -14.83 0.18
N VAL A 30 -5.45 -15.64 0.41
CA VAL A 30 -5.43 -16.70 1.43
C VAL A 30 -5.29 -18.08 0.78
N ASN A 31 -6.10 -18.38 -0.23
CA ASN A 31 -6.10 -19.71 -0.86
C ASN A 31 -4.93 -19.87 -1.83
N GLU A 32 -4.60 -18.82 -2.59
CA GLU A 32 -3.42 -18.82 -3.43
C GLU A 32 -2.14 -18.70 -2.60
N LYS A 33 -1.24 -19.68 -2.75
CA LYS A 33 0.04 -19.68 -2.03
C LYS A 33 0.98 -18.62 -2.61
N ILE A 34 1.15 -17.52 -1.89
CA ILE A 34 2.13 -16.48 -2.22
C ILE A 34 3.51 -16.86 -1.66
N PRO A 35 4.55 -17.06 -2.50
CA PRO A 35 5.86 -17.51 -2.02
C PRO A 35 6.50 -16.52 -1.04
N GLY A 36 6.92 -17.00 0.13
CA GLY A 36 7.62 -16.22 1.15
C GLY A 36 6.72 -15.28 1.96
N ILE A 37 5.39 -15.39 1.81
CA ILE A 37 4.42 -14.60 2.55
C ILE A 37 3.64 -15.50 3.50
N LYS A 38 3.51 -15.07 4.75
CA LYS A 38 2.54 -15.60 5.70
C LYS A 38 1.31 -14.70 5.67
N VAL A 39 0.14 -15.30 5.59
CA VAL A 39 -1.14 -14.59 5.54
C VAL A 39 -1.81 -14.72 6.89
N GLU A 40 -2.28 -13.61 7.44
CA GLU A 40 -3.03 -13.55 8.71
C GLU A 40 -4.33 -12.78 8.47
N GLN A 41 -5.42 -13.24 9.06
CA GLN A 41 -6.72 -12.56 9.01
C GLN A 41 -7.05 -12.05 10.40
N GLU A 42 -7.30 -10.75 10.54
CA GLU A 42 -7.57 -10.12 11.82
C GLU A 42 -8.62 -9.02 11.66
N ALA A 43 -9.75 -9.16 12.35
CA ALA A 43 -10.91 -8.28 12.24
C ALA A 43 -11.32 -8.03 10.77
N LEU A 44 -11.11 -6.81 10.27
CA LEU A 44 -11.45 -6.41 8.90
C LEU A 44 -10.29 -6.55 7.92
N PHE A 45 -9.15 -7.12 8.33
CA PHE A 45 -7.93 -7.11 7.53
C PHE A 45 -7.47 -8.51 7.13
N ILE A 46 -6.90 -8.58 5.92
CA ILE A 46 -6.04 -9.67 5.48
C ILE A 46 -4.61 -9.11 5.39
N PHE A 47 -3.75 -9.55 6.29
CA PHE A 47 -2.37 -9.12 6.41
C PHE A 47 -1.40 -10.07 5.72
N LEU A 48 -0.42 -9.49 5.04
CA LEU A 48 0.69 -10.18 4.40
C LEU A 48 1.97 -9.87 5.18
N LEU A 49 2.52 -10.88 5.83
CA LEU A 49 3.73 -10.81 6.65
C LEU A 49 4.89 -11.55 5.96
N ASP A 50 6.12 -11.19 6.31
CA ASP A 50 7.29 -11.97 5.89
C ASP A 50 7.24 -13.34 6.58
N GLN A 51 7.23 -14.40 5.80
CA GLN A 51 7.18 -15.77 6.32
C GLN A 51 8.42 -16.12 7.15
N ARG A 52 9.60 -15.56 6.83
CA ARG A 52 10.85 -15.82 7.54
C ARG A 52 10.97 -15.00 8.83
N LYS A 53 10.36 -13.80 8.87
CA LYS A 53 10.45 -12.89 10.01
C LYS A 53 9.15 -12.08 10.18
N PRO A 54 8.09 -12.66 10.79
CA PRO A 54 6.78 -12.03 10.89
C PRO A 54 6.73 -10.99 12.03
N THR A 55 7.47 -9.88 11.90
CA THR A 55 7.50 -8.80 12.90
C THR A 55 6.37 -7.78 12.74
N GLY A 56 5.50 -7.97 11.74
CA GLY A 56 4.28 -7.18 11.50
C GLY A 56 3.87 -7.18 10.03
N PRO A 57 2.66 -6.71 9.69
CA PRO A 57 2.17 -6.64 8.31
C PRO A 57 3.08 -5.78 7.43
N MET A 58 3.40 -6.27 6.23
CA MET A 58 4.15 -5.54 5.22
C MET A 58 3.25 -5.03 4.10
N ALA A 59 2.14 -5.72 3.88
CA ALA A 59 1.08 -5.35 2.96
C ALA A 59 -0.24 -5.95 3.45
N GLY A 60 -1.33 -5.55 2.83
CA GLY A 60 -2.63 -6.16 3.10
C GLY A 60 -3.78 -5.40 2.49
N VAL A 61 -4.96 -5.92 2.76
CA VAL A 61 -6.22 -5.27 2.40
C VAL A 61 -7.11 -5.13 3.64
N ARG A 62 -7.95 -4.10 3.64
CA ARG A 62 -9.11 -4.00 4.53
C ARG A 62 -10.37 -4.31 3.76
N ILE A 63 -11.26 -5.05 4.39
CA ILE A 63 -12.58 -5.41 3.89
C ILE A 63 -13.61 -4.69 4.75
N GLN A 64 -14.39 -3.82 4.14
CA GLN A 64 -15.50 -3.12 4.77
C GLN A 64 -16.73 -3.23 3.88
N ASP A 65 -17.89 -3.49 4.49
CA ASP A 65 -19.16 -3.68 3.77
C ASP A 65 -19.07 -4.73 2.64
N GLY A 66 -18.31 -5.79 2.88
CA GLY A 66 -18.10 -6.92 1.96
C GLY A 66 -17.16 -6.64 0.78
N LYS A 67 -16.48 -5.49 0.76
CA LYS A 67 -15.59 -5.07 -0.31
C LYS A 67 -14.24 -4.58 0.19
N VAL A 68 -13.23 -4.69 -0.65
CA VAL A 68 -11.90 -4.14 -0.38
C VAL A 68 -11.97 -2.61 -0.50
N ASP A 69 -11.77 -1.90 0.60
CA ASP A 69 -11.84 -0.44 0.64
C ASP A 69 -10.50 0.22 0.96
N LEU A 70 -9.50 -0.58 1.33
CA LEU A 70 -8.12 -0.13 1.51
C LEU A 70 -7.14 -1.23 1.08
N ILE A 71 -6.09 -0.82 0.37
CA ILE A 71 -4.89 -1.63 0.12
C ILE A 71 -3.73 -0.87 0.75
N PHE A 72 -2.85 -1.55 1.48
CA PHE A 72 -1.65 -0.92 2.00
C PHE A 72 -0.41 -1.76 1.71
N ILE A 73 0.73 -1.08 1.57
CA ILE A 73 2.06 -1.67 1.42
C ILE A 73 3.08 -0.81 2.17
N ASN A 74 4.17 -1.41 2.63
CA ASN A 74 5.29 -0.67 3.21
C ASN A 74 6.65 -1.11 2.68
N ASN A 75 7.69 -0.38 3.07
CA ASN A 75 9.08 -0.59 2.66
C ASN A 75 9.58 -2.03 2.82
N ARG A 76 9.09 -2.77 3.84
CA ARG A 76 9.41 -4.19 4.01
C ARG A 76 8.86 -5.06 2.89
N PHE A 77 7.80 -4.63 2.20
CA PHE A 77 7.24 -5.30 1.03
C PHE A 77 7.90 -4.90 -0.30
N SER A 78 8.84 -3.93 -0.29
CA SER A 78 9.43 -3.37 -1.52
C SER A 78 10.01 -4.43 -2.47
N TYR A 79 10.55 -5.53 -1.95
CA TYR A 79 11.11 -6.65 -2.73
C TYR A 79 10.06 -7.43 -3.56
N LYS A 80 8.77 -7.31 -3.22
CA LYS A 80 7.63 -7.84 -4.00
C LYS A 80 7.04 -6.82 -4.97
N THR A 81 7.39 -5.54 -4.82
CA THR A 81 6.90 -4.46 -5.69
C THR A 81 7.81 -4.23 -6.89
N ARG A 82 7.27 -3.59 -7.94
CA ARG A 82 8.00 -3.19 -9.14
C ARG A 82 7.65 -1.77 -9.53
N GLY A 83 8.47 -1.18 -10.39
CA GLY A 83 8.22 0.15 -10.96
C GLY A 83 8.20 1.24 -9.89
N ILE A 84 7.25 2.17 -10.01
CA ILE A 84 7.22 3.39 -9.21
C ILE A 84 7.13 3.11 -7.70
N PHE A 85 6.33 2.13 -7.27
CA PHE A 85 6.19 1.83 -5.84
C PHE A 85 7.45 1.23 -5.24
N ARG A 86 8.26 0.50 -6.02
CA ARG A 86 9.57 0.08 -5.51
C ARG A 86 10.44 1.29 -5.20
N ASN A 87 10.40 2.33 -6.03
CA ASN A 87 11.19 3.54 -5.81
C ASN A 87 10.62 4.37 -4.65
N VAL A 88 9.29 4.53 -4.57
CA VAL A 88 8.62 5.21 -3.45
C VAL A 88 8.92 4.51 -2.14
N LEU A 89 8.80 3.19 -2.06
CA LEU A 89 9.04 2.42 -0.84
C LEU A 89 10.51 2.39 -0.38
N ASN A 90 11.45 2.77 -1.26
CA ASN A 90 12.88 2.91 -0.95
C ASN A 90 13.34 4.37 -0.89
N SER A 91 12.40 5.32 -0.92
CA SER A 91 12.73 6.75 -0.82
C SER A 91 13.21 7.09 0.59
N GLU A 92 14.22 7.96 0.68
CA GLU A 92 14.81 8.36 1.97
C GLU A 92 14.12 9.61 2.55
N SER A 93 13.40 10.36 1.72
CA SER A 93 12.79 11.63 2.09
C SER A 93 11.51 11.94 1.30
N PRO A 94 10.61 12.76 1.86
CA PRO A 94 9.44 13.31 1.14
C PRO A 94 9.80 13.97 -0.19
N ASP A 95 10.96 14.63 -0.28
CA ASP A 95 11.43 15.25 -1.52
C ASP A 95 11.73 14.23 -2.63
N ASP A 96 12.22 13.04 -2.29
CA ASP A 96 12.40 11.97 -3.27
C ASP A 96 11.06 11.46 -3.79
N VAL A 97 10.05 11.38 -2.92
CA VAL A 97 8.68 11.06 -3.34
C VAL A 97 8.14 12.13 -4.27
N ARG A 98 8.34 13.42 -3.99
CA ARG A 98 7.89 14.52 -4.86
C ARG A 98 8.53 14.49 -6.25
N LYS A 99 9.82 14.12 -6.34
CA LYS A 99 10.50 13.91 -7.63
C LYS A 99 9.87 12.78 -8.44
N LEU A 100 9.37 11.74 -7.75
CA LEU A 100 8.77 10.56 -8.36
C LEU A 100 7.29 10.77 -8.71
N MET A 101 6.50 11.31 -7.80
CA MET A 101 5.03 11.35 -7.85
C MET A 101 4.47 12.73 -8.18
N GLY A 102 5.30 13.77 -8.19
CA GLY A 102 4.86 15.16 -8.23
C GLY A 102 4.48 15.68 -6.84
N GLN A 103 3.97 16.91 -6.79
CA GLN A 103 3.54 17.52 -5.54
C GLN A 103 2.19 16.95 -5.10
N GLU A 104 2.11 16.60 -3.82
CA GLU A 104 0.91 16.17 -3.13
C GLU A 104 -0.15 17.29 -3.06
N ASP A 105 -1.41 16.91 -2.82
CA ASP A 105 -2.52 17.86 -2.66
C ASP A 105 -2.42 18.61 -1.33
N TYR A 106 -2.02 17.89 -0.28
CA TYR A 106 -1.62 18.46 1.01
C TYR A 106 -0.66 17.51 1.71
N GLY A 107 0.15 18.05 2.62
CA GLY A 107 1.06 17.26 3.43
C GLY A 107 1.27 17.87 4.81
N ASP A 108 1.75 17.03 5.72
CA ASP A 108 2.20 17.44 7.06
C ASP A 108 3.56 16.78 7.29
N GLU A 109 4.57 17.60 7.57
CA GLU A 109 5.94 17.14 7.85
C GLU A 109 6.36 17.67 9.22
N ASN A 110 6.71 16.76 10.11
CA ASN A 110 7.16 17.08 11.46
C ASN A 110 8.23 16.09 11.93
N VAL A 111 8.72 16.29 13.16
CA VAL A 111 9.80 15.46 13.72
C VAL A 111 9.41 13.98 13.84
N MET A 112 8.12 13.68 13.96
CA MET A 112 7.63 12.30 14.12
C MET A 112 7.41 11.59 12.78
N GLY A 113 7.40 12.32 11.66
CA GLY A 113 7.16 11.74 10.35
C GLY A 113 6.63 12.73 9.33
N ALA A 114 6.19 12.18 8.21
CA ALA A 114 5.63 12.94 7.11
C ALA A 114 4.40 12.24 6.55
N ILE A 115 3.42 13.01 6.11
CA ILE A 115 2.24 12.55 5.37
C ILE A 115 2.19 13.34 4.07
N LEU A 116 2.09 12.65 2.94
CA LEU A 116 1.92 13.21 1.62
C LEU A 116 0.62 12.65 1.02
N ALA A 117 -0.42 13.48 0.94
CA ALA A 117 -1.74 13.08 0.49
C ALA A 117 -1.96 13.40 -0.98
N TYR A 118 -2.21 12.37 -1.78
CA TYR A 118 -2.52 12.46 -3.21
C TYR A 118 -3.99 12.08 -3.40
N ASP A 119 -4.90 12.86 -2.78
CA ASP A 119 -6.34 12.61 -2.76
C ASP A 119 -6.93 12.46 -4.16
N ARG A 120 -6.48 13.29 -5.12
CA ARG A 120 -6.88 13.18 -6.52
C ARG A 120 -6.49 11.85 -7.15
N GLN A 121 -5.41 11.24 -6.68
CA GLN A 121 -4.95 9.92 -7.13
C GLN A 121 -5.47 8.78 -6.25
N GLY A 122 -6.03 9.07 -5.07
CA GLY A 122 -6.60 8.10 -4.14
C GLY A 122 -5.57 7.36 -3.29
N PHE A 123 -4.43 7.99 -2.97
CA PHE A 123 -3.46 7.38 -2.06
C PHE A 123 -2.74 8.37 -1.17
N VAL A 124 -2.22 7.87 -0.06
CA VAL A 124 -1.38 8.60 0.88
C VAL A 124 -0.06 7.87 1.03
N ILE A 125 1.04 8.63 1.11
CA ILE A 125 2.37 8.11 1.43
C ILE A 125 2.76 8.70 2.78
N ASN A 126 3.16 7.85 3.73
CA ASN A 126 3.54 8.29 5.06
C ASN A 126 4.86 7.68 5.54
N TYR A 127 5.66 8.52 6.18
CA TYR A 127 6.89 8.16 6.89
C TYR A 127 6.58 8.05 8.37
N LEU A 128 6.81 6.87 8.95
CA LEU A 128 6.72 6.62 10.38
C LEU A 128 8.06 6.06 10.85
N GLY A 129 8.89 6.93 11.46
CA GLY A 129 10.27 6.58 11.76
C GLY A 129 11.06 6.25 10.49
N LYS A 130 11.45 4.97 10.32
CA LYS A 130 12.18 4.49 9.13
C LYS A 130 11.27 3.82 8.09
N ASP A 131 9.99 3.68 8.40
CA ASP A 131 9.06 2.97 7.54
C ASP A 131 8.35 3.93 6.60
N VAL A 132 8.37 3.58 5.31
CA VAL A 132 7.57 4.25 4.27
C VAL A 132 6.37 3.36 4.01
N ASN A 133 5.18 3.89 4.20
CA ASN A 133 3.92 3.20 3.93
C ASN A 133 3.17 3.92 2.81
N VAL A 134 2.43 3.16 2.02
CA VAL A 134 1.52 3.66 1.00
C VAL A 134 0.16 3.03 1.24
N GLU A 135 -0.85 3.87 1.38
CA GLU A 135 -2.24 3.46 1.56
C GLU A 135 -3.06 3.93 0.38
N PHE A 136 -3.73 2.99 -0.29
CA PHE A 136 -4.64 3.24 -1.40
C PHE A 136 -6.07 3.11 -0.91
N SER A 137 -6.89 4.08 -1.25
CA SER A 137 -8.33 4.10 -0.96
C SER A 137 -9.08 4.63 -2.19
N PRO A 138 -10.41 4.45 -2.27
CA PRO A 138 -11.20 5.07 -3.33
C PRO A 138 -10.92 6.58 -3.38
N SER A 139 -10.59 7.09 -4.57
CA SER A 139 -10.40 8.53 -4.75
C SER A 139 -11.67 9.28 -4.35
N ARG A 140 -11.51 10.38 -3.62
CA ARG A 140 -12.61 11.26 -3.23
C ARG A 140 -13.12 12.08 -4.41
#